data_AF-A0A7Y4X482-F1
#
_entry.id   AF-A0A7Y4X482-F1
#
_cell.length_a   1.000
_cell.length_b   1.000
_cell.length_c   1.000
_cell.angle_alpha   90.00
_cell.angle_beta   90.00
_cell.angle_gamma   90.00
#
_symmetry.space_group_name_H-M   'P 1'
#
loop_
_entity.id
_entity.type
_entity.pdbx_description
1 polymer ?
#
loop_
_entity_poly.entity_id
_entity_poly.type
_entity_poly.pdbx_seq_one_letter_code
_entity_poly.pdbx_strand_id
1 'polypeptide(L)'
;MSAWKGIGAEVGYPSWLAQLTEAYGRAGRFQEGLAVLAEALVVTNKNEERWWEAELYRLKGEMSLRLGEVKANLGKSRRDKPSQGKSRVPDSQHSASSVPTAEAEAEGCFQKALEIARKQQAKSLELRAAMSLMRLWRSQGKSSEAQHLLSSIYSWFTEGFDTPDLRDAKALLDQS
;
A
#
# COMPACT_ATOMS: atom_id res chain seq x y z
N MET A 1 -21.23 -14.98 7.51
CA MET A 1 -20.46 -15.39 8.70
C MET A 1 -18.99 -15.21 8.37
N SER A 2 -18.30 -14.29 9.04
CA SER A 2 -16.88 -14.00 8.74
C SER A 2 -15.98 -15.07 9.37
N ALA A 3 -15.05 -15.62 8.59
CA ALA A 3 -14.31 -16.87 8.85
C ALA A 3 -13.32 -16.84 10.03
N TRP A 4 -13.21 -15.73 10.78
CA TRP A 4 -12.12 -15.48 11.72
C TRP A 4 -12.53 -15.49 13.20
N LYS A 5 -13.81 -15.69 13.52
CA LYS A 5 -14.32 -15.70 14.93
C LYS A 5 -13.82 -16.84 15.83
N GLY A 6 -13.02 -17.77 15.33
CA GLY A 6 -12.59 -18.96 16.08
C GLY A 6 -11.09 -19.26 16.10
N ILE A 7 -10.26 -18.44 15.45
CA ILE A 7 -8.81 -18.66 15.49
C ILE A 7 -8.27 -17.84 16.66
N GLY A 8 -7.87 -18.56 17.72
CA GLY A 8 -7.14 -18.01 18.86
C GLY A 8 -6.05 -17.07 18.36
N ALA A 9 -6.19 -15.83 18.80
CA ALA A 9 -5.28 -14.74 18.54
C ALA A 9 -3.83 -15.15 18.76
N GLU A 10 -3.02 -14.94 17.71
CA GLU A 10 -1.55 -14.82 17.64
C GLU A 10 -1.00 -15.50 16.38
N VAL A 11 -1.57 -16.62 15.93
CA VAL A 11 -0.98 -17.43 14.84
C VAL A 11 -1.68 -17.24 13.47
N GLY A 12 -2.97 -16.88 13.46
CA GLY A 12 -3.77 -16.86 12.23
C GLY A 12 -3.61 -15.62 11.34
N TYR A 13 -3.45 -14.43 11.93
CA TYR A 13 -3.54 -13.17 11.20
C TYR A 13 -2.48 -12.98 10.11
N PRO A 14 -1.18 -13.30 10.32
CA PRO A 14 -0.17 -13.16 9.27
C PRO A 14 -0.45 -14.07 8.07
N SER A 15 -0.84 -15.31 8.35
CA SER A 15 -1.18 -16.29 7.31
C SER A 15 -2.44 -15.88 6.54
N TRP A 16 -3.43 -15.29 7.23
CA TRP A 16 -4.64 -14.79 6.61
C TRP A 16 -4.35 -13.59 5.72
N LEU A 17 -3.57 -12.62 6.19
CA LEU A 17 -3.22 -11.43 5.40
C LEU A 17 -2.43 -11.76 4.14
N ALA A 18 -1.43 -12.63 4.25
CA ALA A 18 -0.65 -13.09 3.09
C ALA A 18 -1.56 -13.78 2.05
N GLN A 19 -2.39 -14.73 2.49
CA GLN A 19 -3.34 -15.42 1.62
C GLN A 19 -4.36 -14.48 1.00
N LEU A 20 -4.83 -13.49 1.76
CA LEU A 20 -5.85 -12.55 1.31
C LEU A 20 -5.31 -11.60 0.24
N THR A 21 -4.15 -10.99 0.50
CA THR A 21 -3.48 -10.12 -0.48
C THR A 21 -3.09 -10.88 -1.74
N GLU A 22 -2.57 -12.09 -1.61
CA GLU A 22 -2.22 -12.94 -2.75
C GLU A 22 -3.46 -13.34 -3.57
N ALA A 23 -4.53 -13.80 -2.90
CA ALA A 23 -5.75 -14.23 -3.57
C ALA A 23 -6.46 -13.08 -4.29
N TYR A 24 -6.66 -11.94 -3.62
CA TYR A 24 -7.27 -10.76 -4.25
C TYR A 24 -6.38 -10.16 -5.34
N GLY A 25 -5.06 -10.17 -5.13
CA GLY A 25 -4.08 -9.69 -6.10
C GLY A 25 -4.07 -10.53 -7.37
N ARG A 26 -4.01 -11.86 -7.26
CA ARG A 26 -4.05 -12.78 -8.41
C ARG A 26 -5.37 -12.73 -9.17
N ALA A 27 -6.48 -12.53 -8.46
CA ALA A 27 -7.81 -12.45 -9.07
C ALA A 27 -8.14 -11.07 -9.65
N GLY A 28 -7.27 -10.06 -9.49
CA GLY A 28 -7.57 -8.66 -9.88
C GLY A 28 -8.73 -8.04 -9.11
N ARG A 29 -9.19 -8.69 -8.03
CA ARG A 29 -10.37 -8.32 -7.22
C ARG A 29 -10.00 -7.29 -6.15
N PHE A 30 -9.34 -6.20 -6.57
CA PHE A 30 -8.78 -5.21 -5.65
C PHE A 30 -9.85 -4.48 -4.80
N GLN A 31 -11.02 -4.20 -5.37
CA GLN A 31 -12.11 -3.56 -4.63
C GLN A 31 -12.64 -4.43 -3.49
N GLU A 32 -12.73 -5.74 -3.73
CA GLU A 32 -13.18 -6.69 -2.71
C GLU A 32 -12.14 -6.90 -1.63
N GLY A 33 -10.85 -6.95 -2.01
CA GLY A 33 -9.75 -6.96 -1.06
C GLY A 33 -9.74 -5.72 -0.16
N LEU A 34 -9.99 -4.53 -0.73
CA LEU A 34 -10.12 -3.28 0.03
C LEU A 34 -11.30 -3.33 1.02
N ALA A 35 -12.43 -3.93 0.63
CA ALA A 35 -13.57 -4.10 1.54
C ALA A 35 -13.22 -5.01 2.72
N VAL A 36 -12.54 -6.13 2.48
CA VAL A 36 -12.10 -7.02 3.56
C VAL A 36 -11.08 -6.35 4.48
N LEU A 37 -10.14 -5.58 3.94
CA LEU A 37 -9.18 -4.83 4.75
C LEU A 37 -9.88 -3.76 5.60
N ALA A 38 -10.91 -3.11 5.09
CA ALA A 38 -11.71 -2.15 5.86
C ALA A 38 -12.44 -2.83 7.03
N GLU A 39 -13.05 -4.00 6.80
CA GLU A 39 -13.65 -4.80 7.88
C GLU A 39 -12.61 -5.23 8.92
N ALA A 40 -11.43 -5.69 8.47
CA ALA A 40 -10.32 -6.07 9.35
C ALA A 40 -9.89 -4.92 10.26
N LEU A 41 -9.74 -3.71 9.70
CA LEU A 41 -9.38 -2.52 10.47
C LEU A 41 -10.44 -2.15 11.53
N VAL A 42 -11.73 -2.30 11.22
CA VAL A 42 -12.82 -2.06 12.20
C VAL A 42 -12.73 -3.04 13.36
N VAL A 43 -12.36 -4.29 13.09
CA VAL A 43 -12.18 -5.33 14.11
C VAL A 43 -10.94 -5.07 14.96
N THR A 44 -9.80 -4.79 14.33
CA THR A 44 -8.53 -4.50 15.03
C THR A 44 -8.64 -3.25 15.89
N ASN A 45 -9.40 -2.23 15.50
CA ASN A 45 -9.62 -1.04 16.33
C ASN A 45 -10.52 -1.31 17.56
N LYS A 46 -11.33 -2.38 17.53
CA LYS A 46 -12.20 -2.78 18.65
C LYS A 46 -11.53 -3.75 19.62
N ASN A 47 -10.48 -4.45 19.18
CA ASN A 47 -9.76 -5.43 19.96
C ASN A 47 -8.41 -4.85 20.43
N GLU A 48 -7.88 -5.32 21.56
CA GLU A 48 -6.56 -4.89 22.06
C GLU A 48 -5.39 -5.48 21.22
N GLU A 49 -5.67 -6.41 20.31
CA GLU A 49 -4.72 -7.06 19.41
C GLU A 49 -4.36 -6.20 18.20
N ARG A 50 -3.67 -5.08 18.47
CA ARG A 50 -3.37 -4.04 17.47
C ARG A 50 -2.08 -4.26 16.70
N TRP A 51 -1.31 -5.30 17.02
CA TRP A 51 0.02 -5.57 16.46
C TRP A 51 0.09 -5.60 14.93
N TRP A 52 -1.01 -5.93 14.25
CA TRP A 52 -1.08 -6.01 12.77
C TRP A 52 -1.68 -4.77 12.11
N GLU A 53 -2.11 -3.77 12.88
CA GLU A 53 -2.81 -2.59 12.37
C GLU A 53 -1.97 -1.84 11.32
N ALA A 54 -0.65 -1.74 11.53
CA ALA A 54 0.26 -1.16 10.54
C ALA A 54 0.27 -1.92 9.21
N GLU A 55 0.28 -3.26 9.26
CA GLU A 55 0.31 -4.09 8.05
C GLU A 55 -1.00 -4.00 7.27
N LEU A 56 -2.15 -3.91 7.96
CA LEU A 56 -3.45 -3.70 7.32
C LEU A 56 -3.50 -2.41 6.51
N TYR A 57 -3.01 -1.31 7.08
CA TYR A 57 -2.91 -0.03 6.36
C TYR A 57 -1.93 -0.12 5.19
N ARG A 58 -0.78 -0.78 5.34
CA ARG A 58 0.16 -0.99 4.24
C ARG A 58 -0.50 -1.74 3.09
N LEU A 59 -1.18 -2.84 3.36
CA LEU A 59 -1.88 -3.64 2.35
C LEU A 59 -3.01 -2.87 1.65
N LYS A 60 -3.71 -2.00 2.39
CA LYS A 60 -4.72 -1.12 1.81
C LYS A 60 -4.10 -0.19 0.77
N GLY A 61 -2.94 0.41 1.08
CA GLY A 61 -2.23 1.28 0.15
C GLY A 61 -1.79 0.57 -1.13
N GLU A 62 -1.21 -0.63 -1.00
CA GLU A 62 -0.80 -1.47 -2.15
C GLU A 62 -1.98 -1.81 -3.06
N MET A 63 -3.13 -2.16 -2.49
CA MET A 63 -4.33 -2.48 -3.28
C MET A 63 -4.95 -1.24 -3.94
N SER A 64 -4.92 -0.08 -3.28
CA SER A 64 -5.36 1.18 -3.89
C SER A 64 -4.51 1.54 -5.11
N LEU A 65 -3.17 1.40 -5.03
CA LEU A 65 -2.29 1.64 -6.18
C LEU A 65 -2.64 0.73 -7.37
N ARG A 66 -2.71 -0.59 -7.13
CA ARG A 66 -3.03 -1.55 -8.19
C ARG A 66 -4.40 -1.28 -8.82
N LEU A 67 -5.40 -0.92 -8.01
CA LEU A 67 -6.72 -0.55 -8.53
C LEU A 67 -6.65 0.71 -9.40
N GLY A 68 -5.86 1.71 -8.98
CA GLY A 68 -5.59 2.92 -9.76
C GLY A 68 -4.93 2.62 -11.10
N GLU A 69 -3.89 1.79 -11.10
CA GLU A 69 -3.17 1.34 -12.30
C GLU A 69 -4.09 0.62 -13.29
N VAL A 70 -4.90 -0.33 -12.80
CA VAL A 70 -5.89 -1.05 -13.64
C VAL A 70 -6.90 -0.09 -14.25
N LYS A 71 -7.44 0.86 -13.46
CA LYS A 71 -8.38 1.87 -13.97
C LYS A 71 -7.73 2.78 -15.01
N ALA A 72 -6.49 3.21 -14.79
CA ALA A 72 -5.74 4.02 -15.73
C ALA A 72 -5.50 3.27 -17.06
N ASN A 73 -5.15 1.99 -16.98
CA ASN A 73 -4.90 1.15 -18.16
C ASN A 73 -6.18 0.86 -18.96
N LEU A 74 -7.31 0.60 -18.28
CA LEU A 74 -8.62 0.46 -18.92
C LEU A 74 -9.08 1.77 -19.61
N GLY A 75 -8.78 2.92 -19.00
CA GLY A 75 -9.06 4.23 -19.58
C GLY A 75 -8.25 4.52 -20.84
N LYS A 76 -6.99 4.08 -20.89
CA LYS A 76 -6.11 4.19 -22.07
C LYS A 76 -6.59 3.30 -23.22
N SER A 77 -6.92 2.04 -22.94
CA SER A 77 -7.42 1.08 -23.95
C SER A 77 -8.76 1.51 -24.59
N ARG A 78 -9.61 2.27 -23.88
CA ARG A 78 -10.85 2.83 -24.44
C ARG A 78 -10.64 4.05 -25.34
N ARG A 79 -9.49 4.75 -25.26
CA ARG A 79 -9.18 5.91 -26.12
C ARG A 79 -8.67 5.54 -27.52
N ASP A 80 -8.33 4.28 -27.76
CA ASP A 80 -7.77 3.82 -29.05
C ASP A 80 -8.82 3.51 -30.14
N LYS A 81 -10.11 3.87 -29.96
CA LYS A 81 -11.06 3.90 -31.08
C LYS A 81 -10.99 5.28 -31.77
N PRO A 82 -10.59 5.36 -33.05
CA PRO A 82 -10.59 6.62 -33.76
C PRO A 82 -12.03 7.02 -34.11
N SER A 83 -12.65 7.81 -33.24
CA SER A 83 -13.83 8.59 -33.62
C SER A 83 -13.34 9.82 -34.40
N GLN A 84 -13.34 9.72 -35.72
CA GLN A 84 -13.23 10.90 -36.58
C GLN A 84 -14.41 11.84 -36.28
N GLY A 85 -14.12 13.09 -35.92
CA GLY A 85 -15.18 14.09 -35.72
C GLY A 85 -14.76 15.39 -35.05
N LYS A 86 -13.94 16.19 -35.74
CA LYS A 86 -13.84 17.67 -35.72
C LYS A 86 -13.75 18.41 -34.36
N SER A 87 -12.53 18.92 -34.11
CA SER A 87 -12.14 20.25 -33.60
C SER A 87 -13.15 21.10 -32.82
N ARG A 88 -12.82 21.43 -31.56
CA ARG A 88 -12.73 22.84 -31.08
C ARG A 88 -12.08 22.99 -29.69
N VAL A 89 -11.16 23.95 -29.61
CA VAL A 89 -10.62 24.79 -28.48
C VAL A 89 -10.25 24.13 -27.12
N PRO A 90 -9.05 24.41 -26.57
CA PRO A 90 -8.72 24.08 -25.19
C PRO A 90 -9.11 25.24 -24.27
N ASP A 91 -10.15 25.07 -23.47
CA ASP A 91 -10.36 25.89 -22.27
C ASP A 91 -11.21 25.11 -21.28
N SER A 92 -10.55 24.64 -20.22
CA SER A 92 -11.08 24.61 -18.85
C SER A 92 -10.16 23.75 -18.00
N GLN A 93 -9.30 24.45 -17.25
CA GLN A 93 -9.00 24.20 -15.84
C GLN A 93 -9.60 22.88 -15.33
N HIS A 94 -8.72 21.93 -15.04
CA HIS A 94 -9.08 20.75 -14.25
C HIS A 94 -9.50 21.26 -12.87
N SER A 95 -10.80 21.49 -12.70
CA SER A 95 -11.42 21.52 -11.38
C SER A 95 -11.09 20.18 -10.74
N ALA A 96 -10.22 20.24 -9.74
CA ALA A 96 -9.75 19.08 -9.01
C ALA A 96 -10.98 18.31 -8.51
N SER A 97 -11.20 17.13 -9.08
CA SER A 97 -12.11 16.16 -8.50
C SER A 97 -11.72 15.97 -7.04
N SER A 98 -12.66 16.18 -6.13
CA SER A 98 -12.53 15.96 -4.68
C SER A 98 -12.31 14.48 -4.30
N VAL A 99 -12.03 13.62 -5.27
CA VAL A 99 -11.61 12.24 -5.07
C VAL A 99 -10.08 12.22 -5.07
N PRO A 100 -9.44 11.84 -3.94
CA PRO A 100 -8.00 11.63 -3.90
C PRO A 100 -7.57 10.67 -5.01
N THR A 101 -6.43 10.93 -5.66
CA THR A 101 -5.85 9.96 -6.59
C THR A 101 -5.52 8.67 -5.83
N ALA A 102 -5.47 7.54 -6.54
CA ALA A 102 -5.06 6.27 -5.94
C ALA A 102 -3.69 6.36 -5.25
N GLU A 103 -2.79 7.18 -5.80
CA GLU A 103 -1.48 7.50 -5.23
C GLU A 103 -1.60 8.25 -3.90
N ALA A 104 -2.46 9.27 -3.81
CA ALA A 104 -2.67 10.02 -2.57
C ALA A 104 -3.34 9.16 -1.47
N GLU A 105 -4.30 8.31 -1.84
CA GLU A 105 -4.90 7.36 -0.90
C GLU A 105 -3.87 6.35 -0.39
N ALA A 106 -3.03 5.82 -1.28
CA ALA A 106 -1.99 4.88 -0.92
C ALA A 106 -0.91 5.51 -0.03
N GLU A 107 -0.46 6.72 -0.36
CA GLU A 107 0.48 7.49 0.45
C GLU A 107 -0.05 7.70 1.87
N GLY A 108 -1.31 8.13 2.02
CA GLY A 108 -1.95 8.29 3.32
C GLY A 108 -2.02 6.97 4.10
N CYS A 109 -2.27 5.85 3.43
CA CYS A 109 -2.26 4.52 4.05
C CYS A 109 -0.85 4.10 4.51
N PHE A 110 0.18 4.32 3.70
CA PHE A 110 1.57 4.00 4.08
C PHE A 110 2.08 4.88 5.22
N GLN A 111 1.76 6.18 5.21
CA GLN A 111 2.08 7.08 6.32
C GLN A 111 1.39 6.64 7.61
N LYS A 112 0.11 6.21 7.52
CA LYS A 112 -0.61 5.70 8.68
C LYS A 112 0.01 4.40 9.22
N ALA A 113 0.40 3.49 8.33
CA ALA A 113 1.11 2.27 8.69
C ALA A 113 2.41 2.58 9.43
N LEU A 114 3.19 3.55 8.93
CA LEU A 114 4.45 3.99 9.54
C LEU A 114 4.22 4.59 10.94
N GLU A 115 3.21 5.45 11.09
CA GLU A 115 2.83 6.04 12.38
C GLU A 115 2.51 4.96 13.43
N ILE A 116 1.71 3.97 13.03
CA ILE A 116 1.27 2.89 13.92
C ILE A 116 2.46 1.98 14.26
N ALA A 117 3.26 1.58 13.28
CA ALA A 117 4.43 0.74 13.51
C ALA A 117 5.42 1.40 14.48
N ARG A 118 5.64 2.72 14.35
CA ARG A 118 6.45 3.50 15.29
C ARG A 118 5.88 3.52 16.69
N LYS A 119 4.56 3.75 16.82
CA LYS A 119 3.87 3.73 18.13
C LYS A 119 3.97 2.36 18.81
N GLN A 120 3.92 1.29 18.03
CA GLN A 120 4.04 -0.08 18.52
C GLN A 120 5.50 -0.55 18.67
N GLN A 121 6.48 0.29 18.28
CA GLN A 121 7.89 -0.08 18.21
C GLN A 121 8.17 -1.32 17.33
N ALA A 122 7.27 -1.61 16.38
CA ALA A 122 7.34 -2.77 15.49
C ALA A 122 8.27 -2.48 14.30
N LYS A 123 9.57 -2.66 14.49
CA LYS A 123 10.60 -2.25 13.51
C LYS A 123 10.48 -2.94 12.15
N SER A 124 10.13 -4.21 12.09
CA SER A 124 9.91 -4.93 10.82
C SER A 124 8.72 -4.34 10.05
N LEU A 125 7.62 -3.98 10.73
CA LEU A 125 6.47 -3.33 10.10
C LEU A 125 6.78 -1.90 9.67
N GLU A 126 7.61 -1.18 10.45
CA GLU A 126 8.11 0.15 10.09
C GLU A 126 8.91 0.09 8.78
N LEU A 127 9.81 -0.89 8.65
CA LEU A 127 10.62 -1.12 7.45
C LEU A 127 9.74 -1.41 6.22
N ARG A 128 8.76 -2.31 6.35
CA ARG A 128 7.84 -2.65 5.24
C ARG A 128 7.03 -1.45 4.77
N ALA A 129 6.48 -0.65 5.69
CA ALA A 129 5.75 0.56 5.34
C ALA A 129 6.65 1.58 4.62
N ALA A 130 7.88 1.76 5.10
CA ALA A 130 8.84 2.66 4.48
C ALA A 130 9.27 2.21 3.07
N MET A 131 9.44 0.91 2.83
CA MET A 131 9.72 0.38 1.50
C MET A 131 8.58 0.65 0.51
N SER A 132 7.33 0.42 0.91
CA SER A 132 6.16 0.74 0.07
C SER A 132 6.07 2.23 -0.24
N LEU A 133 6.31 3.09 0.76
CA LEU A 133 6.33 4.55 0.57
C LEU A 133 7.49 4.99 -0.33
N MET A 134 8.67 4.39 -0.20
CA MET A 134 9.81 4.69 -1.05
C MET A 134 9.54 4.37 -2.52
N ARG A 135 8.93 3.21 -2.81
CA ARG A 135 8.55 2.84 -4.19
C ARG A 135 7.60 3.87 -4.80
N LEU A 136 6.60 4.31 -4.03
CA LEU A 136 5.65 5.33 -4.47
C LEU A 136 6.31 6.71 -4.67
N TRP A 137 7.14 7.16 -3.74
CA TRP A 137 7.82 8.44 -3.88
C TRP A 137 8.85 8.45 -5.03
N ARG A 138 9.51 7.31 -5.30
CA ARG A 138 10.35 7.16 -6.50
C ARG A 138 9.56 7.31 -7.79
N SER A 139 8.36 6.73 -7.89
CA SER A 139 7.51 6.92 -9.08
C SER A 139 7.02 8.37 -9.24
N GLN A 140 7.00 9.14 -8.14
CA GLN A 140 6.69 10.58 -8.13
C GLN A 140 7.93 11.48 -8.30
N GLY A 141 9.14 10.91 -8.45
CA GLY A 141 10.39 11.67 -8.57
C GLY A 141 10.98 12.22 -7.27
N LYS A 142 10.39 11.89 -6.10
CA LYS A 142 10.85 12.30 -4.76
C LYS A 142 11.88 11.31 -4.19
N SER A 143 12.90 10.99 -4.97
CA SER A 143 13.84 9.90 -4.66
C SER A 143 14.72 10.19 -3.43
N SER A 144 15.12 11.44 -3.21
CA SER A 144 15.99 11.84 -2.09
C SER A 144 15.33 11.64 -0.72
N GLU A 145 14.08 12.09 -0.58
CA GLU A 145 13.30 12.00 0.65
C GLU A 145 12.96 10.55 0.98
N ALA A 146 12.66 9.77 -0.06
CA ALA A 146 12.40 8.34 0.01
C ALA A 146 13.62 7.56 0.49
N GLN A 147 14.79 7.85 -0.09
CA GLN A 147 16.05 7.23 0.28
C GLN A 147 16.45 7.59 1.72
N HIS A 148 16.34 8.86 2.10
CA HIS A 148 16.65 9.30 3.47
C HIS A 148 15.76 8.60 4.51
N LEU A 149 14.45 8.49 4.25
CA LEU A 149 13.53 7.78 5.13
C LEU A 149 13.90 6.31 5.30
N LEU A 150 14.08 5.57 4.21
CA LEU A 150 14.37 4.13 4.29
C LEU A 150 15.75 3.88 4.89
N SER A 151 16.77 4.67 4.54
CA SER A 151 18.11 4.56 5.11
C SER A 151 18.11 4.80 6.62
N SER A 152 17.36 5.82 7.08
CA SER A 152 17.22 6.10 8.50
C SER A 152 16.57 4.97 9.29
N ILE A 153 15.68 4.17 8.69
CA ILE A 153 15.03 3.03 9.35
C ILE A 153 15.91 1.78 9.25
N TYR A 154 16.52 1.55 8.10
CA TYR A 154 17.41 0.41 7.84
C TYR A 154 18.63 0.41 8.79
N SER A 155 19.17 1.59 9.13
CA SER A 155 20.33 1.71 10.03
C SER A 155 20.05 1.30 11.49
N TRP A 156 18.79 1.15 11.89
CA TRP A 156 18.43 0.64 13.22
C TRP A 156 18.65 -0.87 13.37
N PHE A 157 18.73 -1.60 12.26
CA PHE A 157 18.95 -3.03 12.29
C PHE A 157 20.45 -3.31 12.33
N THR A 158 20.90 -4.02 13.36
CA THR A 158 22.29 -4.47 13.51
C THR A 158 22.47 -5.95 13.17
N GLU A 159 21.37 -6.69 13.08
CA GLU A 159 21.31 -8.13 12.83
C GLU A 159 20.09 -8.48 11.95
N GLY A 160 20.03 -9.72 11.46
CA GLY A 160 18.88 -10.20 10.68
C GLY A 160 18.88 -9.80 9.20
N PHE A 161 20.02 -9.34 8.66
CA PHE A 161 20.16 -8.93 7.24
C PHE A 161 19.85 -10.02 6.22
N ASP A 162 19.78 -11.30 6.64
CA ASP A 162 19.35 -12.41 5.79
C ASP A 162 17.83 -12.53 5.66
N THR A 163 17.06 -11.84 6.51
CA THR A 163 15.59 -11.83 6.43
C THR A 163 15.14 -11.20 5.09
N PRO A 164 14.03 -11.68 4.50
CA PRO A 164 13.54 -11.16 3.22
C PRO A 164 13.36 -9.64 3.23
N ASP A 165 12.79 -9.08 4.31
CA ASP A 165 12.50 -7.65 4.41
C ASP A 165 13.78 -6.79 4.39
N LEU A 166 14.85 -7.21 5.05
CA LEU A 166 16.12 -6.46 5.08
C LEU A 166 16.89 -6.60 3.76
N ARG A 167 16.85 -7.77 3.10
CA ARG A 167 17.42 -7.92 1.75
C ARG A 167 16.70 -7.06 0.73
N ASP A 168 15.38 -7.01 0.78
CA ASP A 168 14.56 -6.17 -0.10
C ASP A 168 14.81 -4.68 0.15
N ALA A 169 14.91 -4.27 1.42
CA ALA A 169 15.21 -2.88 1.78
C ALA A 169 16.60 -2.46 1.27
N LYS A 170 17.60 -3.33 1.42
CA LYS A 170 18.94 -3.08 0.88
C LYS A 170 18.91 -2.96 -0.64
N ALA A 171 18.25 -3.88 -1.33
CA ALA A 171 18.14 -3.83 -2.78
C ALA A 171 17.47 -2.54 -3.26
N LEU A 172 16.46 -2.04 -2.54
CA LEU A 172 15.82 -0.76 -2.85
C LEU A 172 16.77 0.43 -2.66
N LEU A 173 17.55 0.44 -1.57
CA LEU A 173 18.54 1.49 -1.31
C LEU A 173 19.68 1.48 -2.35
N ASP A 174 20.12 0.31 -2.78
CA ASP A 174 21.19 0.15 -3.78
C ASP A 174 20.73 0.55 -5.20
N GLN A 175 19.41 0.56 -5.46
CA GLN A 175 18.80 0.99 -6.74
C GLN A 175 18.46 2.49 -6.80
N SER A 176 18.85 3.27 -5.78
CA SER A 176 18.51 4.71 -5.64
C SER A 176 19.38 5.60 -6.49
#